data_AF-A0A8X6RXQ8-F1
#
_entry.id   AF-A0A8X6RXQ8-F1
#
_cell.length_a   1.000
_cell.length_b   1.000
_cell.length_c   1.000
_cell.angle_alpha   90.00
_cell.angle_beta   90.00
_cell.angle_gamma   90.00
#
_symmetry.space_group_name_H-M   'P 1'
#
loop_
_entity.id
_entity.type
_entity.pdbx_description
1 polymer ?
#
loop_
_entity_poly.entity_id
_entity_poly.type
_entity_poly.pdbx_seq_one_letter_code
_entity_poly.pdbx_strand_id
1 'polypeptide(L)'
;MPSRRNKKKFKQRTESEREKIIGLREGGFSYRAMGACGRRNSSTEQLGAGWSTATGVPMSASSIRRRLLHRRLSAKVPLYKILLTANHQRLRLQWAHEHKA
;
A
#
# COMPACT_ATOMS: atom_id res chain seq x y z
N MET A 1 21.92 9.53 22.08
CA MET A 1 20.72 8.81 22.58
C MET A 1 19.74 8.60 21.41
N PRO A 2 19.23 7.39 21.11
CA PRO A 2 18.34 7.22 19.97
C PRO A 2 16.93 7.70 20.33
N SER A 3 16.44 8.69 19.56
CA SER A 3 15.12 9.27 19.70
C SER A 3 14.02 8.21 19.61
N ARG A 4 13.20 8.07 20.67
CA ARG A 4 12.02 7.19 20.72
C ARG A 4 10.98 7.70 19.72
N ARG A 5 11.01 7.14 18.52
CA ARG A 5 10.03 7.42 17.45
C ARG A 5 8.62 7.09 17.96
N ASN A 6 7.82 8.12 18.18
CA ASN A 6 6.47 8.04 18.75
C ASN A 6 5.58 7.12 17.89
N LYS A 7 5.29 5.90 18.37
CA LYS A 7 4.45 4.91 17.65
C LYS A 7 3.00 5.36 17.75
N LYS A 8 2.50 6.08 16.74
CA LYS A 8 1.05 6.34 16.59
C LYS A 8 0.30 5.00 16.67
N LYS A 9 -0.67 4.89 17.59
CA LYS A 9 -1.48 3.68 17.78
C LYS A 9 -2.34 3.47 16.53
N PHE A 10 -2.11 2.39 15.80
CA PHE A 10 -2.92 2.00 14.65
C PHE A 10 -4.33 1.64 15.15
N LYS A 11 -5.38 2.20 14.55
CA LYS A 11 -6.76 1.82 14.86
C LYS A 11 -7.05 0.41 14.31
N GLN A 12 -8.02 -0.30 14.88
CA GLN A 12 -8.49 -1.55 14.27
C GLN A 12 -9.48 -1.25 13.14
N ARG A 13 -9.51 -2.11 12.11
CA ARG A 13 -10.51 -2.06 11.04
C ARG A 13 -11.90 -2.43 11.57
N THR A 14 -12.94 -1.81 10.99
CA THR A 14 -14.33 -2.12 11.30
C THR A 14 -14.74 -3.48 10.75
N GLU A 15 -15.79 -4.09 11.31
CA GLU A 15 -16.35 -5.39 10.88
C GLU A 15 -16.63 -5.40 9.36
N SER A 16 -17.27 -4.34 8.86
CA SER A 16 -17.58 -4.16 7.44
C SER A 16 -16.36 -4.11 6.51
N GLU A 17 -15.24 -3.53 6.98
CA GLU A 17 -13.98 -3.52 6.23
C GLU A 17 -13.31 -4.89 6.22
N ARG A 18 -13.57 -5.74 7.22
CA ARG A 18 -13.08 -7.12 7.28
C ARG A 18 -13.89 -8.02 6.35
N GLU A 19 -15.21 -7.92 6.39
CA GLU A 19 -16.12 -8.65 5.50
C GLU A 19 -15.81 -8.38 4.03
N LYS A 20 -15.54 -7.12 3.67
CA LYS A 20 -15.15 -6.75 2.31
C LYS A 20 -13.82 -7.38 1.87
N ILE A 21 -12.87 -7.59 2.78
CA ILE A 21 -11.61 -8.29 2.47
C ILE A 21 -11.87 -9.78 2.29
N ILE A 22 -12.73 -10.37 3.12
CA ILE A 22 -13.09 -11.78 3.05
C ILE A 22 -13.77 -12.07 1.71
N GLY A 23 -14.79 -11.30 1.33
CA GLY A 23 -15.50 -11.49 0.05
C GLY A 23 -14.60 -11.32 -1.18
N LEU A 24 -13.65 -10.38 -1.16
CA LEU A 24 -12.66 -10.25 -2.24
C LEU A 24 -11.70 -11.44 -2.29
N ARG A 25 -11.34 -12.00 -1.13
CA ARG A 25 -10.47 -13.16 -1.06
C ARG A 25 -11.17 -14.43 -1.52
N GLU A 26 -12.44 -14.60 -1.17
CA GLU A 26 -13.29 -15.69 -1.65
C GLU A 26 -13.57 -15.58 -3.15
N GLY A 27 -13.67 -14.36 -3.69
CA GLY A 27 -13.73 -14.08 -5.13
C GLY A 27 -12.41 -14.28 -5.88
N GLY A 28 -11.39 -14.90 -5.28
CA GLY A 28 -10.13 -15.25 -5.93
C GLY A 28 -9.10 -14.11 -6.06
N PHE A 29 -9.33 -12.95 -5.45
CA PHE A 29 -8.36 -11.86 -5.51
C PHE A 29 -7.19 -12.11 -4.56
N SER A 30 -5.96 -12.07 -5.10
CA SER A 30 -4.74 -12.13 -4.28
C SER A 30 -4.65 -10.91 -3.36
N TYR A 31 -3.94 -11.03 -2.22
CA TYR A 31 -3.70 -9.88 -1.33
C TYR A 31 -3.06 -8.67 -2.04
N ARG A 32 -2.24 -8.91 -3.06
CA ARG A 32 -1.69 -7.86 -3.92
C ARG A 32 -2.77 -7.21 -4.78
N ALA A 33 -3.62 -8.01 -5.41
CA ALA A 33 -4.75 -7.51 -6.20
C ALA A 33 -5.74 -6.73 -5.34
N MET A 34 -6.12 -7.22 -4.16
CA MET A 34 -6.98 -6.53 -3.19
C MET A 34 -6.41 -5.17 -2.74
N GLY A 35 -5.08 -5.08 -2.58
CA GLY A 35 -4.38 -3.82 -2.32
C GLY A 35 -4.30 -2.88 -3.52
N ALA A 36 -4.36 -3.44 -4.74
CA ALA A 36 -4.27 -2.74 -6.02
C ALA A 36 -5.64 -2.29 -6.58
N CYS A 37 -6.76 -2.83 -6.07
CA CYS A 37 -8.13 -2.36 -6.35
C CYS A 37 -8.28 -0.91 -5.86
N GLY A 38 -7.85 0.03 -6.69
CA GLY A 38 -7.55 1.40 -6.31
C GLY A 38 -6.04 1.59 -6.17
N ARG A 39 -5.44 2.22 -7.19
CA ARG A 39 -4.07 2.74 -7.22
C ARG A 39 -3.84 3.83 -6.16
N ARG A 40 -4.10 3.53 -4.88
CA ARG A 40 -4.03 4.48 -3.75
C ARG A 40 -2.60 4.89 -3.40
N ASN A 41 -1.62 4.11 -3.87
CA ASN A 41 -0.20 4.23 -3.52
C ASN A 41 0.71 4.28 -4.76
N SER A 42 0.17 4.57 -5.95
CA SER A 42 0.99 4.62 -7.16
C SER A 42 1.98 5.77 -7.11
N SER A 43 3.23 5.49 -7.47
CA SER A 43 4.25 6.54 -7.59
C SER A 43 3.94 7.45 -8.77
N THR A 44 4.54 8.65 -8.79
CA THR A 44 4.45 9.56 -9.92
C THR A 44 4.92 8.93 -11.23
N GLU A 45 5.91 8.03 -11.18
CA GLU A 45 6.41 7.29 -12.34
C GLU A 45 5.38 6.29 -12.87
N GLN A 46 4.74 5.53 -12.00
CA GLN A 46 3.69 4.57 -12.39
C GLN A 46 2.47 5.26 -12.99
N LEU A 47 2.15 6.47 -12.52
CA LEU A 47 1.10 7.31 -13.09
C LEU A 47 1.51 7.87 -14.46
N GLY A 48 2.76 8.33 -14.60
CA GLY A 48 3.30 8.83 -15.86
C GLY A 48 3.40 7.76 -16.94
N ALA A 49 3.87 6.56 -16.59
CA ALA A 49 3.91 5.42 -17.48
C ALA A 49 2.51 5.04 -17.97
N GLY A 50 1.55 4.88 -17.06
CA GLY A 50 0.16 4.55 -17.44
C GLY A 50 -0.50 5.62 -18.32
N TRP A 51 -0.24 6.90 -18.04
CA TRP A 51 -0.71 7.99 -18.89
C TRP A 51 -0.11 7.92 -20.29
N SER A 52 1.20 7.71 -20.38
CA SER A 52 1.93 7.65 -21.65
C SER A 52 1.47 6.46 -22.48
N THR A 53 1.23 5.29 -21.87
CA THR A 53 0.66 4.13 -22.55
C THR A 53 -0.75 4.40 -23.07
N ALA A 54 -1.59 5.11 -22.31
CA ALA A 54 -2.98 5.34 -22.67
C ALA A 54 -3.19 6.45 -23.71
N THR A 55 -2.31 7.45 -23.72
CA THR A 55 -2.46 8.67 -24.54
C THR A 55 -1.36 8.87 -25.59
N GLY A 56 -0.28 8.09 -25.52
CA GLY A 56 0.92 8.25 -26.34
C GLY A 56 1.77 9.48 -25.99
N VAL A 57 1.35 10.30 -25.02
CA VAL A 57 2.01 11.57 -24.67
C VAL A 57 2.71 11.45 -23.33
N PRO A 58 4.02 11.74 -23.22
CA PRO A 58 4.71 11.72 -21.95
C PRO A 58 4.24 12.88 -21.05
N MET A 59 4.11 12.62 -19.75
CA MET A 59 3.79 13.65 -18.77
C MET A 59 4.89 13.75 -17.72
N SER A 60 5.36 14.98 -17.47
CA SER A 60 6.38 15.23 -16.46
C SER A 60 5.85 15.01 -15.03
N ALA A 61 6.75 14.64 -14.11
CA ALA A 61 6.41 14.44 -12.71
C ALA A 61 5.86 15.71 -12.03
N SER A 62 6.23 16.91 -12.49
CA SER A 62 5.69 18.18 -11.99
C SER A 62 4.23 18.39 -12.42
N SER A 63 3.89 18.08 -13.67
CA SER A 63 2.51 18.12 -14.17
C SER A 63 1.62 17.10 -13.45
N ILE A 64 2.12 15.89 -13.21
CA ILE A 64 1.41 14.87 -12.44
C ILE A 64 1.14 15.37 -11.02
N ARG A 65 2.15 15.89 -10.32
CA ARG A 65 1.99 16.45 -8.97
C ARG A 65 1.00 17.61 -8.93
N ARG A 66 1.07 18.56 -9.87
CA ARG A 66 0.15 19.70 -9.95
C ARG A 66 -1.31 19.25 -10.15
N ARG A 67 -1.54 18.28 -11.03
CA ARG A 67 -2.88 17.73 -11.29
C ARG A 67 -3.45 16.98 -10.08
N LEU A 68 -2.60 16.21 -9.38
CA LEU A 68 -3.00 15.55 -8.14
C LEU A 68 -3.39 16.56 -7.05
N LEU A 69 -2.59 17.62 -6.86
CA LEU A 69 -2.88 18.70 -5.90
C LEU A 69 -4.18 19.43 -6.24
N HIS A 70 -4.38 19.78 -7.51
CA HIS A 70 -5.60 20.45 -7.97
C HIS A 70 -6.86 19.62 -7.66
N ARG A 71 -6.77 18.30 -7.80
CA ARG A 71 -7.88 17.38 -7.49
C ARG A 71 -7.91 16.94 -6.02
N ARG A 72 -7.07 17.53 -5.16
CA ARG A 72 -6.91 17.16 -3.73
C ARG A 72 -6.64 15.66 -3.51
N LEU A 73 -5.99 15.04 -4.48
CA LEU A 73 -5.57 13.64 -4.41
C LEU A 73 -4.20 13.56 -3.75
N SER A 74 -4.17 12.95 -2.57
CA SER A 74 -2.92 12.65 -1.85
C SER A 74 -2.86 11.15 -1.59
N ALA A 75 -1.66 10.58 -1.69
CA ALA A 75 -1.42 9.20 -1.30
C ALA A 75 -1.75 9.07 0.20
N LYS A 76 -2.80 8.31 0.54
CA LYS A 76 -3.09 7.99 1.93
C LYS A 76 -1.98 7.03 2.39
N VAL A 77 -1.10 7.52 3.26
CA VAL A 77 -0.24 6.65 4.07
C VAL A 77 -1.14 5.57 4.65
N PRO A 78 -0.78 4.26 4.55
CA PRO A 78 -1.61 3.22 5.12
C PRO A 78 -1.83 3.52 6.60
N LEU A 79 -3.07 3.89 6.93
CA LEU A 79 -3.52 4.16 8.30
C LEU A 79 -3.39 2.94 9.20
N TYR A 80 -3.18 1.77 8.59
CA TYR A 80 -3.12 0.46 9.21
C TYR A 80 -1.88 -0.28 8.70
N LYS A 81 -0.87 -0.42 9.54
CA LYS A 81 0.24 -1.36 9.35
C LYS A 81 0.04 -2.47 10.37
N ILE A 82 -0.05 -3.73 9.92
CA ILE A 82 0.03 -4.87 10.85
C ILE A 82 1.44 -4.82 11.44
N LEU A 83 1.53 -4.33 12.67
CA LEU A 83 2.77 -4.39 13.42
C LEU A 83 2.99 -5.85 13.80
N LEU A 84 3.94 -6.50 13.13
CA LEU A 84 4.42 -7.80 13.56
C LEU A 84 5.02 -7.63 14.95
N THR A 85 4.54 -8.41 15.92
CA THR A 85 5.14 -8.50 17.26
C THR A 85 6.57 -9.05 17.13
N ALA A 86 7.40 -8.89 18.16
CA ALA A 86 8.76 -9.45 18.16
C ALA A 86 8.76 -10.96 17.86
N ASN A 87 7.79 -11.70 18.39
CA ASN A 87 7.62 -13.13 18.12
C ASN A 87 7.26 -13.40 16.66
N HIS A 88 6.33 -12.64 16.07
CA HIS A 88 5.99 -12.79 14.66
C HIS A 88 7.17 -12.44 13.74
N GLN A 89 8.00 -11.45 14.10
CA GLN A 89 9.21 -11.12 13.36
C GLN A 89 10.24 -12.25 13.46
N ARG A 90 10.44 -12.82 14.65
CA ARG A 90 11.35 -13.96 14.88
C ARG A 90 10.93 -15.18 14.06
N LEU A 91 9.66 -15.57 14.13
CA LEU A 91 9.12 -16.71 13.38
C LEU A 91 9.25 -16.50 11.87
N ARG A 92 8.96 -15.29 11.39
CA ARG A 92 9.13 -14.95 9.98
C ARG A 92 10.58 -15.01 9.54
N LEU A 93 11.52 -14.61 10.40
CA LEU A 93 12.95 -14.68 10.13
C LEU A 93 13.41 -16.14 10.08
N GLN A 94 12.99 -16.96 11.05
CA GLN A 94 13.27 -18.41 11.09
C GLN A 94 12.76 -19.10 9.82
N TRP A 95 11.51 -18.86 9.44
CA TRP A 95 10.94 -19.39 8.21
C TRP A 95 11.74 -18.97 6.96
N ALA A 96 12.16 -17.71 6.88
CA ALA A 96 12.96 -17.21 5.77
C ALA A 96 14.37 -17.81 5.71
N HIS A 97 14.95 -18.18 6.86
CA HIS A 97 16.21 -18.92 6.92
C HIS A 97 16.03 -20.38 6.49
N GLU A 98 14.94 -21.02 6.90
CA GLU A 98 14.61 -22.41 6.52
C GLU A 98 14.33 -22.56 5.01
N HIS A 99 13.75 -21.54 4.39
CA HIS A 99 13.31 -21.57 2.98
C HIS A 99 14.21 -20.74 2.05
N LYS A 100 15.40 -20.38 2.52
CA LYS A 100 16.42 -19.75 1.66
C LYS A 100 17.10 -20.87 0.86
N ALA A 101 16.68 -21.03 -0.40
CA ALA A 101 17.44 -21.77 -1.40
C ALA A 101 18.70 -20.99 -1.81
#